data_AF-A0A162TIM8-F1
#
_entry.id   AF-A0A162TIM8-F1
#
_cell.length_a   1.000
_cell.length_b   1.000
_cell.length_c   1.000
_cell.angle_alpha   90.00
_cell.angle_beta   90.00
_cell.angle_gamma   90.00
#
_symmetry.space_group_name_H-M   'P 1'
#
loop_
_entity.id
_entity.type
_entity.pdbx_description
1 polymer ?
#
loop_
_entity_poly.entity_id
_entity_poly.type
_entity_poly.pdbx_seq_one_letter_code
_entity_poly.pdbx_strand_id
1 'polypeptide(L)'
;MLLDAYIALLIASAIGAILFVGYTFRVKIVYPIRIVQLHVLTTIIAMVLFTMATWDKVTLSGYFAHATFGLWFLIISYLIGLLTLVLGFAFYWQFDAKLRVLRLRFIAIHLTLAGISFIFFTSAVILYQFPVHYESNQVIGSRSGAWYILHRNEILRQKYDLTHQKT
;
A
#
# COMPACT_ATOMS: atom_id res chain seq x y z
N MET A 1 5.62 3.59 11.98
CA MET A 1 5.16 4.52 10.92
C MET A 1 4.37 3.83 9.82
N LEU A 2 4.93 2.85 9.08
CA LEU A 2 4.19 2.18 8.00
C LEU A 2 2.95 1.41 8.50
N LEU A 3 3.07 0.71 9.64
CA LEU A 3 1.95 0.03 10.31
C LEU A 3 0.88 1.03 10.78
N ASP A 4 1.29 2.16 11.35
CA ASP A 4 0.36 3.21 11.83
C ASP A 4 -0.41 3.83 10.65
N ALA A 5 0.28 4.07 9.52
CA ALA A 5 -0.35 4.52 8.28
C ALA A 5 -1.37 3.49 7.76
N TYR A 6 -1.07 2.20 7.88
CA TYR A 6 -1.97 1.12 7.47
C TYR A 6 -3.21 1.02 8.37
N ILE A 7 -3.06 1.15 9.69
CA ILE A 7 -4.19 1.17 10.62
C ILE A 7 -5.08 2.38 10.34
N ALA A 8 -4.50 3.56 10.13
CA ALA A 8 -5.24 4.77 9.77
C ALA A 8 -6.00 4.59 8.44
N LEU A 9 -5.38 3.95 7.45
CA LEU A 9 -6.04 3.61 6.19
C LEU A 9 -7.22 2.65 6.38
N LEU A 10 -7.07 1.59 7.17
CA LEU A 10 -8.16 0.64 7.44
C LEU A 10 -9.36 1.35 8.08
N ILE A 11 -9.12 2.23 9.05
CA ILE A 11 -10.16 3.04 9.68
C ILE A 11 -10.83 3.95 8.64
N ALA A 12 -10.03 4.68 7.84
CA ALA A 12 -10.55 5.58 6.80
C ALA A 12 -11.40 4.82 5.77
N SER A 13 -10.94 3.65 5.31
CA SER A 13 -11.66 2.78 4.37
C SER A 13 -12.95 2.22 4.96
N ALA A 14 -12.96 1.79 6.22
CA ALA A 14 -14.16 1.32 6.90
C ALA A 14 -15.24 2.42 6.98
N ILE A 15 -14.84 3.64 7.37
CA ILE A 15 -15.75 4.79 7.41
C ILE A 15 -16.25 5.12 5.99
N GLY A 16 -15.37 5.11 4.99
CA GLY A 16 -15.73 5.34 3.59
C GLY A 16 -16.74 4.32 3.05
N ALA A 17 -16.58 3.04 3.40
CA ALA A 17 -17.53 1.98 3.05
C ALA A 17 -18.91 2.21 3.70
N ILE A 18 -18.96 2.63 4.97
CA ILE A 18 -20.22 2.98 5.66
C ILE A 18 -20.90 4.17 4.96
N LEU A 19 -20.14 5.20 4.59
CA LEU A 19 -20.64 6.36 3.84
C LEU A 19 -21.19 5.96 2.45
N PHE A 20 -20.53 5.04 1.75
CA PHE A 20 -21.00 4.56 0.46
C PHE A 20 -22.29 3.74 0.56
N VAL A 21 -22.37 2.84 1.54
CA VAL A 21 -23.53 1.95 1.73
C VAL A 21 -24.80 2.75 1.97
N GLY A 22 -24.84 3.65 2.95
CA GLY A 22 -26.08 4.40 3.18
C GLY A 22 -26.38 5.45 2.10
N TYR A 23 -25.39 5.92 1.32
CA TYR A 23 -25.66 6.76 0.14
C TYR A 23 -26.36 5.93 -0.94
N THR A 24 -25.88 4.70 -1.18
CA THR A 24 -26.38 3.81 -2.24
C THR A 24 -27.75 3.25 -1.91
N PHE A 25 -27.97 2.80 -0.67
CA PHE A 25 -29.21 2.15 -0.27
C PHE A 25 -30.34 3.10 0.12
N ARG A 26 -30.14 4.44 0.01
CA ARG A 26 -31.13 5.48 0.36
C ARG A 26 -31.86 5.18 1.69
N VAL A 27 -31.18 4.56 2.65
CA VAL A 27 -31.68 4.56 4.02
C VAL A 27 -31.77 6.04 4.37
N LYS A 28 -32.89 6.52 4.94
CA LYS A 28 -33.09 7.92 5.37
C LYS A 28 -32.14 8.28 6.53
N ILE A 29 -30.84 8.05 6.33
CA ILE A 29 -29.77 8.51 7.17
C ILE A 29 -29.50 9.90 6.65
N VAL A 30 -30.03 10.89 7.36
CA VAL A 30 -29.47 12.25 7.30
C VAL A 30 -28.02 12.09 7.72
N TYR A 31 -27.12 12.01 6.73
CA TYR A 31 -25.72 11.80 7.01
C TYR A 31 -25.24 12.93 7.91
N PRO A 32 -24.83 12.64 9.16
CA PRO A 32 -24.27 13.67 10.00
C PRO A 32 -23.02 14.14 9.28
N ILE A 33 -22.94 15.44 8.96
CA ILE A 33 -21.74 16.08 8.40
C ILE A 33 -20.48 15.63 9.14
N ARG A 34 -20.61 15.38 10.46
CA ARG A 34 -19.60 14.80 11.34
C ARG A 34 -18.96 13.49 10.83
N ILE A 35 -19.71 12.56 10.21
CA ILE A 35 -19.15 11.30 9.71
C ILE A 35 -18.31 11.54 8.45
N VAL A 36 -18.76 12.43 7.57
CA VAL A 36 -17.99 12.81 6.37
C VAL A 36 -16.72 13.56 6.77
N GLN A 37 -16.81 14.50 7.71
CA GLN A 37 -15.66 15.18 8.30
C GLN A 37 -14.68 14.20 8.95
N LEU A 38 -15.20 13.21 9.68
CA LEU A 38 -14.38 12.15 10.27
C LEU A 38 -13.67 11.32 9.19
N HIS A 39 -14.37 10.92 8.13
CA HIS A 39 -13.75 10.22 7.01
C HIS A 39 -12.62 11.03 6.39
N VAL A 40 -12.89 12.30 6.03
CA VAL A 40 -11.88 13.20 5.47
C VAL A 40 -10.69 13.34 6.41
N LEU A 41 -10.92 13.55 7.71
CA LEU A 41 -9.86 13.66 8.71
C LEU A 41 -9.02 12.38 8.78
N THR A 42 -9.65 11.22 8.88
CA THR A 42 -8.93 9.94 8.94
C THR A 42 -8.13 9.66 7.66
N THR A 43 -8.65 10.04 6.49
CA THR A 43 -7.93 9.91 5.21
C THR A 43 -6.73 10.85 5.14
N ILE A 44 -6.85 12.09 5.64
CA ILE A 44 -5.71 13.02 5.73
C ILE A 44 -4.64 12.45 6.66
N ILE A 45 -5.02 11.96 7.84
CA ILE A 45 -4.07 11.37 8.81
C ILE A 45 -3.35 10.17 8.16
N ALA A 46 -4.09 9.27 7.50
CA ALA A 46 -3.51 8.13 6.79
C ALA A 46 -2.51 8.59 5.72
N MET A 47 -2.86 9.62 4.94
CA MET A 47 -2.01 10.15 3.88
C MET A 47 -0.75 10.83 4.44
N VAL A 48 -0.85 11.59 5.53
CA VAL A 48 0.30 12.22 6.20
C VAL A 48 1.26 11.16 6.73
N LEU A 49 0.74 10.15 7.43
CA LEU A 49 1.56 9.05 7.96
C LEU A 49 2.25 8.27 6.82
N PHE A 50 1.53 8.04 5.72
CA PHE A 50 2.09 7.38 4.55
C PHE A 50 3.12 8.24 3.82
N THR A 51 2.94 9.56 3.78
CA THR A 51 3.92 10.52 3.25
C THR A 51 5.22 10.43 4.03
N MET A 52 5.14 10.47 5.36
CA MET A 52 6.31 10.35 6.24
C MET A 52 7.00 8.99 6.03
N ALA A 53 6.24 7.89 6.02
CA ALA A 53 6.81 6.56 5.79
C ALA A 53 7.44 6.43 4.40
N THR A 54 6.85 7.06 3.38
CA THR A 54 7.39 7.12 2.02
C THR A 54 8.69 7.91 1.99
N TRP A 55 8.71 9.08 2.62
CA TRP A 55 9.87 9.95 2.70
C TRP A 55 11.07 9.26 3.36
N ASP A 56 10.84 8.56 4.48
CA ASP A 56 11.90 7.78 5.14
C ASP A 56 12.50 6.73 4.21
N LYS A 57 11.67 6.05 3.42
CA LYS A 57 12.15 5.03 2.47
C LYS A 57 12.86 5.65 1.27
N VAL A 58 12.34 6.75 0.73
CA VAL A 58 12.93 7.46 -0.40
C VAL A 58 14.28 8.05 0.00
N THR A 59 14.40 8.71 1.15
CA THR A 59 15.67 9.29 1.62
C THR A 59 16.73 8.22 1.89
N LEU A 60 16.36 7.11 2.54
CA LEU A 60 17.26 5.96 2.72
C LEU A 60 17.72 5.37 1.38
N SER A 61 16.82 5.26 0.40
CA SER A 61 17.15 4.73 -0.92
C SER A 61 17.89 5.71 -1.83
N GLY A 62 17.69 7.03 -1.69
CA GLY A 62 18.38 8.04 -2.48
C GLY A 62 19.89 8.07 -2.20
N TYR A 63 20.30 7.52 -1.05
CA TYR A 63 21.69 7.26 -0.72
C TYR A 63 22.29 6.07 -1.48
N PHE A 64 21.46 5.15 -1.98
CA PHE A 64 21.85 3.96 -2.74
C PHE A 64 21.21 4.02 -4.13
N ALA A 65 21.96 4.45 -5.14
CA ALA A 65 21.53 4.82 -6.50
C ALA A 65 20.67 3.80 -7.32
N HIS A 66 20.19 2.70 -6.73
CA HIS A 66 19.31 1.72 -7.36
C HIS A 66 17.85 1.89 -6.89
N ALA A 67 17.05 2.56 -7.73
CA ALA A 67 15.59 2.55 -7.59
C ALA A 67 15.06 1.14 -7.90
N THR A 68 14.75 0.37 -6.85
CA THR A 68 14.15 -0.95 -6.97
C THR A 68 12.68 -0.86 -7.36
N PHE A 69 12.10 -1.94 -7.89
CA PHE A 69 10.65 -2.05 -8.17
C PHE A 69 9.79 -1.62 -6.97
N GLY A 70 10.20 -1.96 -5.74
CA GLY A 70 9.48 -1.57 -4.53
C GLY A 70 9.36 -0.05 -4.37
N LEU A 71 10.41 0.71 -4.70
CA LEU A 71 10.40 2.17 -4.59
C LEU A 71 9.42 2.79 -5.59
N TRP A 72 9.50 2.36 -6.85
CA TRP A 72 8.58 2.83 -7.88
C TRP A 72 7.13 2.48 -7.55
N PHE A 73 6.90 1.26 -7.06
CA PHE A 73 5.58 0.82 -6.62
C PHE A 73 5.04 1.71 -5.49
N LEU A 74 5.87 2.02 -4.50
CA LEU A 74 5.50 2.88 -3.37
C LEU A 74 5.18 4.32 -3.81
N ILE A 75 5.97 4.91 -4.72
CA ILE A 75 5.71 6.23 -5.29
C ILE A 75 4.39 6.24 -6.08
N ILE A 76 4.13 5.22 -6.90
CA ILE A 76 2.89 5.10 -7.66
C ILE A 76 1.68 4.98 -6.71
N SER A 77 1.78 4.13 -5.68
CA SER A 77 0.75 4.00 -4.65
C SER A 77 0.46 5.34 -3.97
N TYR A 78 1.51 6.11 -3.63
CA TYR A 78 1.38 7.45 -3.07
C TYR A 78 0.61 8.40 -4.01
N LEU A 79 0.98 8.46 -5.29
CA LEU A 79 0.33 9.34 -6.27
C LEU A 79 -1.14 9.00 -6.48
N ILE A 80 -1.47 7.71 -6.54
CA ILE A 80 -2.87 7.24 -6.65
C ILE A 80 -3.66 7.66 -5.39
N GLY A 81 -3.10 7.48 -4.20
CA GLY A 81 -3.72 7.92 -2.95
C GLY A 81 -3.97 9.44 -2.92
N LEU A 82 -3.01 10.24 -3.39
CA LEU A 82 -3.13 11.69 -3.48
C LEU A 82 -4.28 12.10 -4.42
N LEU A 83 -4.36 11.47 -5.59
CA LEU A 83 -5.44 11.71 -6.55
C LEU A 83 -6.81 11.40 -5.95
N THR A 84 -6.93 10.28 -5.24
CA THR A 84 -8.16 9.89 -4.54
C THR A 84 -8.56 10.90 -3.48
N LEU A 85 -7.60 11.39 -2.70
CA LEU A 85 -7.83 12.41 -1.69
C LEU A 85 -8.33 13.72 -2.30
N VAL A 86 -7.66 14.21 -3.36
CA VAL A 86 -8.06 15.44 -4.07
C VAL A 86 -9.46 15.30 -4.66
N LEU A 87 -9.78 14.16 -5.26
CA LEU A 87 -11.11 13.89 -5.81
C LEU A 87 -12.17 13.83 -4.70
N GLY A 88 -11.85 13.19 -3.56
CA GLY A 88 -12.72 13.16 -2.38
C GLY A 88 -13.00 14.56 -1.83
N PHE A 89 -12.00 15.43 -1.76
CA PHE A 89 -12.15 16.83 -1.37
C PHE A 89 -13.01 17.62 -2.36
N ALA A 90 -12.82 17.44 -3.66
CA ALA A 90 -13.64 18.10 -4.67
C ALA A 90 -15.13 17.73 -4.51
N PHE A 91 -15.43 16.48 -4.18
CA PHE A 91 -16.79 16.02 -3.91
C PHE A 91 -17.35 16.58 -2.61
N TYR A 92 -16.56 16.57 -1.54
CA TYR A 92 -16.94 17.19 -0.27
C TYR A 92 -17.29 18.67 -0.48
N TRP A 93 -16.43 19.43 -1.16
CA TRP A 93 -16.66 20.85 -1.45
C TRP A 93 -17.91 21.08 -2.30
N GLN A 94 -18.09 20.30 -3.36
CA GLN A 94 -19.23 20.49 -4.27
C GLN A 94 -20.58 20.15 -3.62
N PHE A 95 -20.60 19.19 -2.70
CA PHE A 95 -21.81 18.74 -2.02
C PHE A 95 -22.13 19.58 -0.79
N ASP A 96 -21.14 19.84 0.07
CA ASP A 96 -21.34 20.51 1.36
C ASP A 96 -21.35 22.04 1.21
N ALA A 97 -20.40 22.62 0.45
CA ALA A 97 -20.31 24.07 0.30
C ALA A 97 -21.28 24.65 -0.75
N LYS A 98 -21.70 23.84 -1.74
CA LYS A 98 -22.59 24.30 -2.83
C LYS A 98 -23.97 23.63 -2.87
N LEU A 99 -24.26 22.70 -1.95
CA LEU A 99 -25.54 21.96 -1.86
C LEU A 99 -25.99 21.32 -3.19
N ARG A 100 -25.04 20.87 -4.03
CA ARG A 100 -25.36 20.29 -5.34
C ARG A 100 -25.54 18.78 -5.24
N VAL A 101 -26.55 18.25 -5.93
CA VAL A 101 -26.78 16.80 -6.04
C VAL A 101 -25.60 16.15 -6.77
N LEU A 102 -24.89 15.24 -6.09
CA LEU A 102 -23.81 14.47 -6.67
C LEU A 102 -24.39 13.37 -7.55
N ARG A 103 -23.92 13.26 -8.81
CA ARG A 103 -24.37 12.18 -9.71
C ARG A 103 -23.74 10.87 -9.26
N LEU A 104 -24.53 9.80 -9.25
CA LEU A 104 -24.09 8.44 -8.88
C LEU A 104 -22.80 8.00 -9.61
N ARG A 105 -22.62 8.42 -10.86
CA ARG A 105 -21.41 8.14 -11.65
C ARG A 105 -20.13 8.65 -10.99
N PHE A 106 -20.14 9.84 -10.40
CA PHE A 106 -18.96 10.41 -9.75
C PHE A 106 -18.59 9.66 -8.48
N ILE A 107 -19.60 9.25 -7.71
CA ILE A 107 -19.42 8.46 -6.50
C ILE A 107 -18.86 7.08 -6.84
N ALA A 108 -19.38 6.45 -7.90
CA ALA A 108 -18.84 5.19 -8.40
C ALA A 108 -17.36 5.34 -8.80
N ILE A 109 -16.98 6.43 -9.49
CA ILE A 109 -15.57 6.69 -9.84
C ILE A 109 -14.70 6.83 -8.59
N HIS A 110 -15.12 7.60 -7.59
CA HIS A 110 -14.33 7.74 -6.36
C HIS A 110 -14.26 6.45 -5.56
N LEU A 111 -15.34 5.67 -5.48
CA LEU A 111 -15.29 4.36 -4.83
C LEU A 111 -14.30 3.42 -5.53
N THR A 112 -14.34 3.36 -6.86
CA THR A 112 -13.38 2.56 -7.63
C THR A 112 -11.95 3.01 -7.37
N LEU A 113 -11.71 4.32 -7.39
CA LEU A 113 -10.37 4.86 -7.14
C LEU A 113 -9.92 4.64 -5.69
N ALA A 114 -10.83 4.73 -4.72
CA ALA A 114 -10.56 4.40 -3.32
C ALA A 114 -10.23 2.92 -3.12
N GLY A 115 -10.94 2.02 -3.81
CA GLY A 115 -10.63 0.59 -3.82
C GLY A 115 -9.25 0.29 -4.43
N ILE A 116 -8.93 0.90 -5.57
CA ILE A 116 -7.60 0.80 -6.19
C ILE A 116 -6.53 1.32 -5.24
N SER A 117 -6.73 2.50 -4.64
CA SER A 117 -5.80 3.11 -3.69
C SER A 117 -5.56 2.20 -2.49
N PHE A 118 -6.61 1.61 -1.95
CA PHE A 118 -6.55 0.68 -0.83
C PHE A 118 -5.70 -0.57 -1.17
N ILE A 119 -5.92 -1.18 -2.34
CA ILE A 119 -5.15 -2.34 -2.81
C ILE A 119 -3.67 -1.97 -2.99
N PHE A 120 -3.39 -0.82 -3.60
CA PHE A 120 -2.02 -0.33 -3.85
C PHE A 120 -1.28 -0.03 -2.55
N PHE A 121 -1.93 0.63 -1.59
CA PHE A 121 -1.36 0.88 -0.27
C PHE A 121 -1.11 -0.42 0.49
N THR A 122 -2.08 -1.32 0.53
CA THR A 122 -1.94 -2.61 1.22
C THR A 122 -0.78 -3.41 0.64
N SER A 123 -0.69 -3.47 -0.69
CA SER A 123 0.43 -4.10 -1.38
C SER A 123 1.78 -3.44 -1.05
N ALA A 124 1.82 -2.10 -0.96
CA ALA A 124 3.05 -1.37 -0.62
C ALA A 124 3.48 -1.65 0.83
N VAL A 125 2.53 -1.71 1.76
CA VAL A 125 2.81 -2.08 3.15
C VAL A 125 3.38 -3.49 3.23
N ILE A 126 2.77 -4.46 2.55
CA ILE A 126 3.22 -5.86 2.54
C ILE A 126 4.64 -5.97 1.98
N LEU A 127 4.92 -5.33 0.84
CA LEU A 127 6.25 -5.38 0.19
C LEU A 127 7.39 -4.86 1.08
N TYR A 128 7.12 -3.88 1.94
CA TYR A 128 8.13 -3.25 2.78
C TYR A 128 8.19 -3.80 4.21
N GLN A 129 7.11 -4.40 4.70
CA GLN A 129 7.06 -4.99 6.04
C GLN A 129 7.54 -6.45 6.05
N PHE A 130 7.36 -7.16 4.94
CA PHE A 130 7.91 -8.50 4.75
C PHE A 130 9.01 -8.42 3.69
N PRO A 131 10.29 -8.23 4.09
CA PRO A 131 11.38 -8.32 3.13
C PRO A 131 11.34 -9.72 2.53
N VAL A 132 10.95 -9.80 1.26
CA VAL A 132 11.10 -11.01 0.46
C VAL A 132 12.59 -11.30 0.51
N HIS A 133 12.97 -12.38 1.21
CA HIS A 133 14.33 -12.85 1.20
C HIS A 133 14.60 -13.30 -0.22
N TYR A 134 15.21 -12.42 -1.01
CA TYR A 134 15.87 -12.81 -2.23
C TYR A 134 17.03 -13.70 -1.80
N GLU A 135 16.88 -15.02 -1.94
CA GLU A 135 18.04 -15.91 -1.98
C GLU A 135 18.88 -15.47 -3.19
N SER A 136 19.84 -14.56 -2.97
CA SER A 136 20.61 -13.91 -4.03
C SER A 136 21.53 -14.85 -4.82
N ASN A 137 21.58 -16.14 -4.44
CA ASN A 137 22.47 -17.13 -5.03
C ASN A 137 21.74 -18.36 -5.59
N GLN A 138 20.44 -18.27 -5.87
CA GLN A 138 19.78 -19.36 -6.59
C GLN A 138 19.96 -19.22 -8.09
N VAL A 139 21.00 -19.88 -8.60
CA VAL A 139 21.14 -20.17 -10.03
C VAL A 139 19.86 -20.89 -10.47
N ILE A 140 19.22 -20.41 -11.53
CA ILE A 140 18.01 -21.03 -12.09
C ILE A 140 18.32 -22.50 -12.37
N GLY A 141 17.52 -23.42 -11.81
CA GLY A 141 17.76 -24.86 -11.92
C GLY A 141 18.54 -25.48 -10.75
N SER A 142 19.05 -24.68 -9.80
CA SER A 142 19.77 -25.18 -8.61
C SER A 142 18.93 -26.06 -7.67
N ARG A 143 17.60 -25.98 -7.77
CA ARG A 143 16.66 -26.85 -7.07
C ARG A 143 16.30 -28.13 -7.84
N SER A 144 16.84 -28.33 -9.03
CA SER A 144 16.62 -29.56 -9.79
C SER A 144 17.56 -30.67 -9.31
N GLY A 145 17.07 -31.92 -9.32
CA GLY A 145 17.91 -33.08 -9.02
C GLY A 145 19.12 -33.19 -9.96
N ALA A 146 18.98 -32.77 -11.22
CA ALA A 146 20.06 -32.77 -12.20
C ALA A 146 21.19 -31.80 -11.83
N TRP A 147 20.85 -30.59 -11.39
CA TRP A 147 21.85 -29.63 -10.94
C TRP A 147 22.56 -30.10 -9.66
N TYR A 148 21.81 -30.71 -8.73
CA TYR A 148 22.39 -31.29 -7.51
C TYR A 148 23.37 -32.42 -7.83
N ILE A 149 23.07 -33.27 -8.82
CA ILE A 149 23.99 -34.33 -9.25
C ILE A 149 25.26 -33.74 -9.86
N LEU A 150 25.14 -32.73 -10.73
CA LEU A 150 26.27 -32.08 -11.39
C LEU A 150 27.19 -31.32 -10.41
N HIS A 151 26.62 -30.69 -9.38
CA HIS A 151 27.36 -29.84 -8.43
C HIS A 151 27.53 -30.49 -7.05
N ARG A 152 27.23 -31.80 -6.93
CA ARG A 152 27.22 -32.53 -5.66
C ARG A 152 28.55 -32.40 -4.91
N ASN A 153 29.66 -32.54 -5.63
CA ASN A 153 30.99 -32.53 -5.04
C ASN A 153 31.36 -31.17 -4.45
N GLU A 154 30.96 -30.08 -5.10
CA GLU A 154 31.18 -28.71 -4.62
C GLU A 154 30.36 -28.43 -3.36
N ILE A 155 29.07 -28.83 -3.37
CA ILE A 155 28.18 -28.68 -2.22
C ILE A 155 28.70 -29.46 -1.00
N LEU A 156 29.16 -30.70 -1.21
CA LEU A 156 29.71 -31.54 -0.13
C LEU A 156 31.02 -30.97 0.42
N ARG A 157 31.88 -30.43 -0.45
CA ARG A 157 33.14 -29.80 -0.04
C ARG A 157 32.89 -28.52 0.76
N GLN A 158 31.99 -27.65 0.29
CA GLN A 158 31.61 -26.43 1.02
C GLN A 158 31.01 -26.77 2.40
N LYS A 159 30.21 -27.83 2.49
CA LYS A 159 29.64 -28.29 3.77
C LYS A 159 30.70 -28.83 4.72
N TYR A 160 31.71 -29.53 4.20
CA TYR A 160 32.86 -30.01 4.97
C TYR A 160 33.71 -28.86 5.49
N ASP A 161 34.00 -27.86 4.65
CA ASP A 161 34.80 -26.69 5.04
C ASP A 161 34.06 -25.89 6.13
N LEU A 162 32.75 -25.66 5.98
CA LEU A 162 31.93 -24.94 6.97
C LEU A 162 31.85 -25.65 8.34
N THR A 163 31.94 -26.98 8.38
CA THR A 163 31.96 -27.73 9.65
C THR A 163 33.33 -27.76 10.31
N HIS A 164 34.43 -27.65 9.55
CA HIS A 164 35.79 -27.68 10.08
C HIS A 164 36.39 -26.29 10.34
N GLN A 165 35.74 -25.23 9.88
CA GLN A 165 36.13 -23.84 10.15
C GLN A 165 35.58 -23.30 11.49
N LYS A 166 34.76 -24.09 12.21
CA LYS A 166 34.11 -23.72 13.48
C LYS A 166 34.82 -24.28 14.74
N THR A 167 36.02 -24.80 14.61
CA THR A 167 36.92 -25.23 15.70
C THR A 167 38.15 -24.36 15.74
#